data_AF-A0A3B9X8A6-F1
#
_entry.id   AF-A0A3B9X8A6-F1
#
_cell.length_a   1.000
_cell.length_b   1.000
_cell.length_c   1.000
_cell.angle_alpha   90.00
_cell.angle_beta   90.00
_cell.angle_gamma   90.00
#
_symmetry.space_group_name_H-M   'P 1'
#
loop_
_entity.id
_entity.type
_entity.pdbx_description
1 polymer ?
#
loop_
_entity_poly.entity_id
_entity_poly.type
_entity_poly.pdbx_seq_one_letter_code
_entity_poly.pdbx_strand_id
1 'polypeptide(L)'
;MPLLPSNIHLPVTEILEELKSTFSRHHEVILQAPPGAGKTSLVPLALSAEPWLGHKKILMLEPRRIATRAAAHRMADLIREPVGHTVGYRMRLDTKVSLNTKIEVITEGILTRMLQEDPSLANVGLVIFDEFHERSLDADLALALCLKGRSLFREDDPLKVLIMSATLDSQKLEELTAAPVISSEGKQYPVDIVYGKSSQPKDSLHDKAVTATLTALADNPDSSILVFLPGQGEIRRVEDSLAIELQSRKIRGVHLRTLYGNLSLEAQQAAIAPVPVAGERKVVLATNIAETSLTIEGVDVVIDSGFAREPVFDPASGMTRLHTRKISQASSIQRMGRAGRLRPGKCYRLWSKSQQDQMAPHATPEILNADLTPVALQLFQWGINDPMDLAWLDPPGSGPWLQAVSLLMKLGAIVQGDNGLRLSNHGIQMAGLAAHPRLAHMLICGQSIGQASTASLLASILSDRDPFGRETPDMNERLDILSGKSKCPNQHRGWFRRAHQLAEQFIGQIRGLKIELPAQSLKSDQVLGYLIACAYPDRIARRRHAGGFQLSNGRGVSIAGSHVLGKSKWLAVAEAGGMARSISDIIQSAATLDETLFESLLADQIV
;
A
#
# COMPACT_ATOMS: atom_id res chain seq x y z
N MET A 1 3.52 33.83 -17.10
CA MET A 1 4.75 33.25 -17.70
C MET A 1 4.59 31.76 -17.75
N PRO A 2 5.07 31.04 -18.78
CA PRO A 2 5.06 29.59 -18.74
C PRO A 2 5.95 29.14 -17.57
N LEU A 3 5.39 28.33 -16.67
CA LEU A 3 6.11 27.73 -15.55
C LEU A 3 7.14 26.69 -16.04
N LEU A 4 7.06 26.27 -17.31
CA LEU A 4 7.93 25.26 -17.88
C LEU A 4 9.20 25.89 -18.46
N PRO A 5 10.40 25.40 -18.06
CA PRO A 5 11.64 25.78 -18.72
C PRO A 5 11.60 25.41 -20.21
N SER A 6 12.02 26.33 -21.07
CA SER A 6 12.04 26.15 -22.53
C SER A 6 12.95 25.03 -23.04
N ASN A 7 13.80 24.45 -22.18
CA ASN A 7 14.85 23.50 -22.56
C ASN A 7 14.56 22.05 -22.12
N ILE A 8 13.34 21.73 -21.69
CA ILE A 8 12.98 20.36 -21.29
C ILE A 8 12.43 19.59 -22.49
N HIS A 9 13.20 18.62 -22.99
CA HIS A 9 12.76 17.67 -24.01
C HIS A 9 12.35 16.35 -23.35
N LEU A 10 11.10 16.24 -22.92
CA LEU A 10 10.50 14.98 -22.45
C LEU A 10 9.35 14.58 -23.37
N PRO A 11 9.11 13.29 -23.66
CA PRO A 11 8.11 12.87 -24.65
C PRO A 11 6.71 13.44 -24.43
N VAL A 12 6.30 13.65 -23.18
CA VAL A 12 4.97 14.22 -22.88
C VAL A 12 4.80 15.64 -23.42
N THR A 13 5.87 16.39 -23.72
CA THR A 13 5.76 17.76 -24.26
C THR A 13 5.05 17.81 -25.60
N GLU A 14 5.14 16.73 -26.39
CA GLU A 14 4.53 16.63 -27.73
C GLU A 14 3.00 16.61 -27.66
N ILE A 15 2.42 16.19 -26.54
CA ILE A 15 0.97 16.04 -26.34
C ILE A 15 0.37 17.07 -25.37
N LEU A 16 1.16 18.00 -24.81
CA LEU A 16 0.67 18.96 -23.82
C LEU A 16 -0.38 19.93 -24.41
N GLU A 17 -0.18 20.40 -25.63
CA GLU A 17 -1.13 21.33 -26.27
C GLU A 17 -2.44 20.62 -26.62
N GLU A 18 -2.36 19.37 -27.09
CA GLU A 18 -3.54 18.52 -27.28
C GLU A 18 -4.29 18.35 -25.96
N LEU A 19 -3.59 17.98 -24.88
CA LEU A 19 -4.17 17.79 -23.55
C LEU A 19 -4.89 19.05 -23.03
N LYS A 20 -4.27 20.22 -23.15
CA LYS A 20 -4.89 21.50 -22.78
C LYS A 20 -6.14 21.77 -23.61
N SER A 21 -6.07 21.55 -24.92
CA SER A 21 -7.21 21.74 -25.82
C SER A 21 -8.37 20.80 -25.48
N THR A 22 -8.08 19.56 -25.10
CA THR A 22 -9.09 18.57 -24.71
C THR A 22 -9.75 18.97 -23.39
N PHE A 23 -9.00 19.45 -22.40
CA PHE A 23 -9.58 20.00 -21.17
C PHE A 23 -10.40 21.27 -21.38
N SER A 24 -10.26 21.99 -22.49
CA SER A 24 -11.17 23.09 -22.80
C SER A 24 -12.58 22.63 -23.18
N ARG A 25 -12.75 21.35 -23.56
CA ARG A 25 -14.02 20.76 -24.05
C ARG A 25 -14.56 19.64 -23.16
N HIS A 26 -13.69 19.00 -22.37
CA HIS A 26 -14.02 17.87 -21.53
C HIS A 26 -13.64 18.15 -20.07
N HIS A 27 -14.32 17.48 -19.14
CA HIS A 27 -13.99 17.54 -17.72
C HIS A 27 -13.13 16.35 -17.27
N GLU A 28 -13.04 15.31 -18.08
CA GLU A 28 -12.28 14.10 -17.85
C GLU A 28 -11.35 13.86 -19.03
N VAL A 29 -10.13 13.42 -18.76
CA VAL A 29 -9.20 12.96 -19.80
C VAL A 29 -8.41 11.77 -19.27
N ILE A 30 -8.18 10.79 -20.14
CA ILE A 30 -7.28 9.67 -19.88
C ILE A 30 -5.97 9.93 -20.62
N LEU A 31 -4.86 9.93 -19.88
CA LEU A 31 -3.52 10.12 -20.42
C LEU A 31 -2.74 8.82 -20.35
N GLN A 32 -2.46 8.23 -21.51
CA GLN A 32 -1.61 7.05 -21.61
C GLN A 32 -0.19 7.48 -22.03
N ALA A 33 0.81 7.22 -21.19
CA ALA A 33 2.20 7.35 -21.61
C ALA A 33 3.10 6.40 -20.81
N PRO A 34 4.24 5.95 -21.34
CA PRO A 34 5.12 5.06 -20.60
C PRO A 34 5.73 5.75 -19.36
N PRO A 35 6.22 4.97 -18.38
CA PRO A 35 6.98 5.51 -17.25
C PRO A 35 8.23 6.24 -17.76
N GLY A 36 8.56 7.39 -17.15
CA GLY A 36 9.69 8.22 -17.57
C GLY A 36 9.38 9.23 -18.68
N ALA A 37 8.19 9.19 -19.30
CA ALA A 37 7.77 10.17 -20.32
C ALA A 37 7.62 11.61 -19.79
N GLY A 38 7.62 11.80 -18.47
CA GLY A 38 7.48 13.11 -17.83
C GLY A 38 6.07 13.43 -17.33
N LYS A 39 5.10 12.49 -17.40
CA LYS A 39 3.70 12.68 -16.97
C LYS A 39 3.58 13.37 -15.61
N THR A 40 4.13 12.73 -14.58
CA THR A 40 4.12 13.17 -13.18
C THR A 40 4.73 14.55 -12.95
N SER A 41 5.75 14.93 -13.73
CA SER A 41 6.55 16.13 -13.46
C SER A 41 6.21 17.34 -14.34
N LEU A 42 5.70 17.13 -15.56
CA LEU A 42 5.40 18.23 -16.47
C LEU A 42 3.91 18.52 -16.61
N VAL A 43 3.06 17.50 -16.60
CA VAL A 43 1.63 17.70 -16.87
C VAL A 43 0.96 18.56 -15.81
N PRO A 44 1.15 18.34 -14.49
CA PRO A 44 0.56 19.22 -13.48
C PRO A 44 1.04 20.67 -13.62
N LEU A 45 2.33 20.87 -13.90
CA LEU A 45 2.90 22.21 -14.12
C LEU A 45 2.28 22.90 -15.34
N ALA A 46 2.13 22.18 -16.45
CA ALA A 46 1.50 22.69 -17.66
C ALA A 46 0.05 23.12 -17.41
N LEU A 47 -0.73 22.28 -16.73
CA LEU A 47 -2.15 22.54 -16.46
C LEU A 47 -2.35 23.61 -15.38
N SER A 48 -1.37 23.83 -14.49
CA SER A 48 -1.46 24.85 -13.44
C SER A 48 -1.54 26.29 -13.95
N ALA A 49 -1.17 26.52 -15.21
CA ALA A 49 -1.24 27.83 -15.86
C ALA A 49 -2.54 28.06 -16.64
N GLU A 50 -3.42 27.05 -16.74
CA GLU A 50 -4.61 27.14 -17.59
C GLU A 50 -5.68 28.08 -17.03
N PRO A 51 -6.35 28.90 -17.88
CA PRO A 51 -7.34 29.89 -17.42
C PRO A 51 -8.51 29.29 -16.65
N TRP A 52 -9.00 28.12 -17.05
CA TRP A 52 -10.14 27.44 -16.41
C TRP A 52 -9.83 27.01 -14.97
N LEU A 53 -8.55 26.87 -14.59
CA LEU A 53 -8.16 26.53 -13.23
C LEU A 53 -8.28 27.74 -12.29
N GLY A 54 -8.01 28.95 -12.81
CA GLY A 54 -8.04 30.18 -12.03
C GLY A 54 -7.16 30.13 -10.78
N HIS A 55 -7.78 30.40 -9.62
CA HIS A 55 -7.15 30.40 -8.30
C HIS A 55 -7.20 29.03 -7.60
N LYS A 56 -7.84 28.02 -8.20
CA LYS A 56 -8.01 26.72 -7.59
C LYS A 56 -6.73 25.88 -7.65
N LYS A 57 -6.71 24.86 -6.81
CA LYS A 57 -5.59 23.91 -6.70
C LYS A 57 -5.73 22.73 -7.66
N ILE A 58 -4.58 22.11 -7.93
CA ILE A 58 -4.46 20.77 -8.50
C ILE A 58 -4.09 19.82 -7.37
N LEU A 59 -4.83 18.74 -7.22
CA LEU A 59 -4.43 17.60 -6.38
C LEU A 59 -3.87 16.51 -7.28
N MET A 60 -2.66 16.02 -7.01
CA MET A 60 -2.09 14.89 -7.74
C MET A 60 -1.83 13.73 -6.79
N LEU A 61 -2.45 12.59 -7.08
CA LEU A 61 -2.35 11.39 -6.28
C LEU A 61 -1.12 10.60 -6.68
N GLU A 62 -0.42 10.11 -5.66
CA GLU A 62 0.70 9.18 -5.78
C GLU A 62 0.49 8.01 -4.82
N PRO A 63 0.67 6.76 -5.27
CA PRO A 63 0.35 5.57 -4.48
C PRO A 63 1.27 5.41 -3.26
N ARG A 64 2.45 6.04 -3.28
CA ARG A 64 3.51 5.80 -2.29
C ARG A 64 4.10 7.10 -1.79
N ARG A 65 4.34 7.17 -0.47
CA ARG A 65 4.98 8.32 0.20
C ARG A 65 6.30 8.76 -0.45
N ILE A 66 7.13 7.81 -0.88
CA ILE A 66 8.42 8.12 -1.53
C ILE A 66 8.16 8.77 -2.89
N ALA A 67 7.19 8.26 -3.66
CA ALA A 67 6.82 8.82 -4.96
C ALA A 67 6.20 10.22 -4.79
N THR A 68 5.28 10.40 -3.82
CA THR A 68 4.70 11.71 -3.46
C THR A 68 5.78 12.77 -3.21
N ARG A 69 6.79 12.45 -2.38
CA ARG A 69 7.91 13.37 -2.09
C ARG A 69 8.78 13.60 -3.32
N ALA A 70 9.18 12.55 -4.01
CA ALA A 70 10.04 12.65 -5.19
C ALA A 70 9.39 13.48 -6.31
N ALA A 71 8.10 13.30 -6.55
CA ALA A 71 7.33 14.06 -7.54
C ALA A 71 7.26 15.55 -7.19
N ALA A 72 6.91 15.88 -5.93
CA ALA A 72 6.85 17.27 -5.48
C ALA A 72 8.21 17.97 -5.55
N HIS A 73 9.28 17.30 -5.10
CA HIS A 73 10.65 17.81 -5.22
C HIS A 73 11.05 18.04 -6.67
N ARG A 74 10.85 17.04 -7.52
CA ARG A 74 11.19 17.14 -8.95
C ARG A 74 10.46 18.31 -9.62
N MET A 75 9.16 18.47 -9.39
CA MET A 75 8.39 19.57 -9.95
C MET A 75 8.87 20.94 -9.45
N ALA A 76 9.16 21.06 -8.15
CA ALA A 76 9.69 22.29 -7.57
C ALA A 76 11.09 22.64 -8.14
N ASP A 77 11.96 21.65 -8.31
CA ASP A 77 13.28 21.81 -8.92
C ASP A 77 13.19 22.27 -10.38
N LEU A 78 12.23 21.74 -11.15
CA LEU A 78 12.01 22.15 -12.54
C LEU A 78 11.65 23.63 -12.67
N ILE A 79 10.86 24.15 -11.74
CA ILE A 79 10.48 25.58 -11.72
C ILE A 79 11.44 26.45 -10.88
N ARG A 80 12.49 25.85 -10.31
CA ARG A 80 13.50 26.50 -9.46
C ARG A 80 12.92 27.16 -8.20
N GLU A 81 11.95 26.51 -7.58
CA GLU A 81 11.34 26.95 -6.32
C GLU A 81 11.58 25.95 -5.19
N PRO A 82 11.56 26.39 -3.92
CA PRO A 82 11.52 25.46 -2.79
C PRO A 82 10.16 24.73 -2.74
N VAL A 83 10.19 23.42 -2.46
CA VAL A 83 8.96 22.66 -2.16
C VAL A 83 8.20 23.31 -1.00
N GLY A 84 6.88 23.43 -1.14
CA GLY A 84 5.98 24.11 -0.23
C GLY A 84 5.59 25.51 -0.69
N HIS A 85 6.24 26.07 -1.72
CA HIS A 85 5.81 27.28 -2.40
C HIS A 85 4.72 26.93 -3.44
N THR A 86 4.98 27.02 -4.75
CA THR A 86 3.97 26.69 -5.79
C THR A 86 3.60 25.21 -5.80
N VAL A 87 4.58 24.34 -5.58
CA VAL A 87 4.39 22.88 -5.50
C VAL A 87 4.70 22.40 -4.09
N GLY A 88 3.77 21.68 -3.48
CA GLY A 88 3.90 21.11 -2.16
C GLY A 88 3.44 19.65 -2.11
N TYR A 89 3.52 19.05 -0.93
CA TYR A 89 2.99 17.70 -0.72
C TYR A 89 2.30 17.55 0.63
N ARG A 90 1.36 16.59 0.69
CA ARG A 90 0.68 16.19 1.92
C ARG A 90 0.56 14.68 1.98
N MET A 91 1.17 14.08 3.01
CA MET A 91 1.02 12.67 3.33
C MET A 91 0.84 12.51 4.83
N ARG A 92 0.51 11.29 5.26
CA ARG A 92 0.45 10.96 6.69
C ARG A 92 1.81 11.32 7.34
N LEU A 93 1.77 12.26 8.29
CA LEU A 93 2.87 12.68 9.17
C LEU A 93 3.94 13.57 8.54
N ASP A 94 3.75 14.00 7.30
CA ASP A 94 4.70 14.85 6.60
C ASP A 94 3.91 15.74 5.64
N THR A 95 3.91 17.04 5.89
CA THR A 95 3.16 18.01 5.09
C THR A 95 4.04 19.22 4.86
N LYS A 96 4.14 19.64 3.61
CA LYS A 96 4.92 20.80 3.18
C LYS A 96 4.16 21.56 2.12
N VAL A 97 3.24 22.41 2.57
CA VAL A 97 2.35 23.25 1.75
C VAL A 97 2.22 24.63 2.38
N SER A 98 1.86 25.63 1.59
CA SER A 98 1.56 26.99 2.03
C SER A 98 0.30 27.53 1.37
N LEU A 99 -0.08 28.77 1.69
CA LEU A 99 -1.18 29.46 1.00
C LEU A 99 -0.90 29.67 -0.50
N ASN A 100 0.37 29.69 -0.90
CA ASN A 100 0.79 29.86 -2.29
C ASN A 100 0.82 28.54 -3.07
N THR A 101 0.59 27.41 -2.41
CA THR A 101 0.65 26.10 -3.07
C THR A 101 -0.53 25.90 -4.00
N LYS A 102 -0.21 25.77 -5.29
CA LYS A 102 -1.16 25.52 -6.38
C LYS A 102 -1.25 24.05 -6.75
N ILE A 103 -0.16 23.30 -6.61
CA ILE A 103 -0.12 21.85 -6.86
C ILE A 103 0.22 21.15 -5.54
N GLU A 104 -0.71 20.35 -5.03
CA GLU A 104 -0.48 19.49 -3.87
C GLU A 104 -0.36 18.03 -4.33
N VAL A 105 0.84 17.46 -4.17
CA VAL A 105 1.05 16.02 -4.36
C VAL A 105 0.65 15.30 -3.09
N ILE A 106 -0.33 14.41 -3.17
CA ILE A 106 -0.94 13.77 -2.02
C ILE A 106 -0.92 12.24 -2.16
N THR A 107 -0.93 11.55 -1.03
CA THR A 107 -1.21 10.10 -1.02
C THR A 107 -2.70 9.86 -1.17
N GLU A 108 -3.09 8.73 -1.75
CA GLU A 108 -4.48 8.39 -2.07
C GLU A 108 -5.43 8.52 -0.87
N GLY A 109 -5.09 7.95 0.29
CA GLY A 109 -5.89 8.08 1.51
C GLY A 109 -6.06 9.52 2.05
N ILE A 110 -5.24 10.48 1.64
CA ILE A 110 -5.46 11.91 1.96
C ILE A 110 -6.60 12.46 1.11
N LEU A 111 -6.69 12.11 -0.18
CA LEU A 111 -7.82 12.53 -1.02
C LEU A 111 -9.14 11.97 -0.47
N THR A 112 -9.16 10.68 -0.10
CA THR A 112 -10.36 10.06 0.48
C THR A 112 -10.83 10.81 1.70
N ARG A 113 -9.92 11.19 2.61
CA ARG A 113 -10.28 12.02 3.78
C ARG A 113 -10.82 13.39 3.38
N MET A 114 -10.19 14.07 2.41
CA MET A 114 -10.67 15.37 1.93
C MET A 114 -12.08 15.28 1.34
N LEU A 115 -12.39 14.22 0.60
CA LEU A 115 -13.73 13.96 0.02
C LEU A 115 -14.78 13.62 1.08
N GLN A 116 -14.38 13.06 2.23
CA GLN A 116 -15.27 12.84 3.37
C GLN A 116 -15.59 14.15 4.11
N GLU A 117 -14.61 15.05 4.20
CA GLU A 117 -14.77 16.35 4.87
C GLU A 117 -15.51 17.38 3.99
N ASP A 118 -15.19 17.42 2.68
CA ASP A 118 -15.83 18.25 1.67
C ASP A 118 -15.99 17.47 0.35
N PRO A 119 -17.15 16.84 0.11
CA PRO A 119 -17.43 16.11 -1.13
C PRO A 119 -17.37 16.96 -2.40
N SER A 120 -17.50 18.29 -2.28
CA SER A 120 -17.42 19.19 -3.44
C SER A 120 -15.97 19.47 -3.83
N LEU A 121 -15.03 19.40 -2.89
CA LEU A 121 -13.66 19.89 -3.04
C LEU A 121 -13.60 21.32 -3.62
N ALA A 122 -14.45 22.24 -3.17
CA ALA A 122 -14.74 23.52 -3.85
C ALA A 122 -13.49 24.29 -4.35
N ASN A 123 -12.42 24.28 -3.55
CA ASN A 123 -11.14 24.97 -3.82
C ASN A 123 -10.21 24.25 -4.81
N VAL A 124 -10.60 23.09 -5.34
CA VAL A 124 -9.84 22.25 -6.27
C VAL A 124 -10.45 22.36 -7.66
N GLY A 125 -9.63 22.56 -8.70
CA GLY A 125 -10.12 22.59 -10.08
C GLY A 125 -9.79 21.33 -10.87
N LEU A 126 -8.77 20.59 -10.45
CA LEU A 126 -8.33 19.35 -11.09
C LEU A 126 -7.83 18.34 -10.07
N VAL A 127 -8.29 17.10 -10.19
CA VAL A 127 -7.69 15.93 -9.53
C VAL A 127 -6.99 15.06 -10.57
N ILE A 128 -5.72 14.74 -10.31
CA ILE A 128 -4.90 13.88 -11.15
C ILE A 128 -4.68 12.55 -10.41
N PHE A 129 -5.12 11.46 -11.03
CA PHE A 129 -4.82 10.10 -10.60
C PHE A 129 -3.59 9.62 -11.37
N ASP A 130 -2.40 9.75 -10.78
CA ASP A 130 -1.17 9.23 -11.40
C ASP A 130 -0.96 7.74 -11.07
N GLU A 131 -0.23 7.04 -11.94
CA GLU A 131 0.06 5.61 -11.83
C GLU A 131 -1.20 4.74 -11.59
N PHE A 132 -2.35 5.12 -12.16
CA PHE A 132 -3.65 4.49 -11.91
C PHE A 132 -3.76 3.02 -12.35
N HIS A 133 -2.74 2.50 -13.04
CA HIS A 133 -2.57 1.07 -13.31
C HIS A 133 -2.23 0.22 -12.09
N GLU A 134 -1.79 0.81 -10.96
CA GLU A 134 -1.63 0.06 -9.71
C GLU A 134 -2.99 -0.43 -9.17
N ARG A 135 -4.11 0.20 -9.58
CA ARG A 135 -5.49 -0.19 -9.22
C ARG A 135 -5.63 -0.50 -7.73
N SER A 136 -5.09 0.41 -6.91
CA SER A 136 -5.23 0.36 -5.46
C SER A 136 -6.68 0.62 -5.03
N LEU A 137 -7.04 0.10 -3.87
CA LEU A 137 -8.39 0.26 -3.33
C LEU A 137 -8.73 1.73 -3.07
N ASP A 138 -7.76 2.48 -2.54
CA ASP A 138 -7.93 3.91 -2.24
C ASP A 138 -8.08 4.75 -3.51
N ALA A 139 -7.31 4.45 -4.58
CA ALA A 139 -7.44 5.18 -5.85
C ALA A 139 -8.79 4.91 -6.54
N ASP A 140 -9.23 3.66 -6.60
CA ASP A 140 -10.52 3.29 -7.19
C ASP A 140 -11.67 3.95 -6.42
N LEU A 141 -11.64 3.91 -5.07
CA LEU A 141 -12.65 4.58 -4.24
C LEU A 141 -12.62 6.09 -4.43
N ALA A 142 -11.44 6.71 -4.43
CA ALA A 142 -11.32 8.15 -4.56
C ALA A 142 -11.79 8.64 -5.94
N LEU A 143 -11.56 7.86 -7.01
CA LEU A 143 -12.12 8.16 -8.34
C LEU A 143 -13.65 8.10 -8.29
N ALA A 144 -14.21 7.02 -7.76
CA ALA A 144 -15.66 6.85 -7.64
C ALA A 144 -16.32 8.00 -6.84
N LEU A 145 -15.74 8.38 -5.70
CA LEU A 145 -16.21 9.50 -4.89
C LEU A 145 -16.03 10.85 -5.56
N CYS A 146 -14.94 11.09 -6.31
CA CYS A 146 -14.76 12.31 -7.11
C CYS A 146 -15.87 12.45 -8.17
N LEU A 147 -16.16 11.38 -8.91
CA LEU A 147 -17.19 11.39 -9.95
C LEU A 147 -18.58 11.63 -9.33
N LYS A 148 -18.89 11.00 -8.20
CA LYS A 148 -20.14 11.18 -7.47
C LYS A 148 -20.26 12.57 -6.84
N GLY A 149 -19.23 13.05 -6.15
CA GLY A 149 -19.21 14.37 -5.54
C GLY A 149 -19.38 15.46 -6.59
N ARG A 150 -18.77 15.30 -7.76
CA ARG A 150 -18.96 16.22 -8.88
C ARG A 150 -20.41 16.23 -9.39
N SER A 151 -21.05 15.07 -9.57
CA SER A 151 -22.42 15.02 -10.06
C SER A 151 -23.44 15.58 -9.07
N LEU A 152 -23.14 15.57 -7.77
CA LEU A 152 -24.04 16.10 -6.74
C LEU A 152 -23.80 17.58 -6.40
N PHE A 153 -22.56 18.07 -6.48
CA PHE A 153 -22.18 19.36 -5.88
C PHE A 153 -21.49 20.33 -6.85
N ARG A 154 -21.25 19.95 -8.10
CA ARG A 154 -20.40 20.71 -9.05
C ARG A 154 -21.01 20.83 -10.45
N GLU A 155 -22.31 21.07 -10.55
CA GLU A 155 -22.98 21.24 -11.85
C GLU A 155 -22.47 22.48 -12.62
N ASP A 156 -22.44 23.65 -11.96
CA ASP A 156 -22.04 24.93 -12.61
C ASP A 156 -20.53 25.10 -12.75
N ASP A 157 -19.76 24.36 -11.95
CA ASP A 157 -18.31 24.50 -11.84
C ASP A 157 -17.64 23.13 -11.71
N PRO A 158 -17.66 22.32 -12.79
CA PRO A 158 -17.31 20.91 -12.69
C PRO A 158 -15.84 20.68 -12.35
N LEU A 159 -15.60 19.85 -11.34
CA LEU A 159 -14.28 19.35 -11.01
C LEU A 159 -13.70 18.57 -12.19
N LYS A 160 -12.53 18.97 -12.69
CA LYS A 160 -11.84 18.21 -13.74
C LYS A 160 -11.10 17.02 -13.15
N VAL A 161 -10.99 15.95 -13.92
CA VAL A 161 -10.32 14.70 -13.56
C VAL A 161 -9.35 14.29 -14.67
N LEU A 162 -8.12 13.97 -14.30
CA LEU A 162 -7.10 13.44 -15.20
C LEU A 162 -6.66 12.08 -14.70
N ILE A 163 -6.80 11.04 -15.52
CA ILE A 163 -6.35 9.69 -15.16
C ILE A 163 -5.10 9.37 -15.97
N MET A 164 -3.95 9.31 -15.33
CA MET A 164 -2.69 8.97 -15.98
C MET A 164 -2.37 7.50 -15.76
N SER A 165 -2.01 6.82 -16.85
CA SER A 165 -1.59 5.43 -16.78
C SER A 165 -0.51 5.07 -17.78
N ALA A 166 0.27 4.05 -17.44
CA ALA A 166 1.30 3.49 -18.31
C ALA A 166 0.78 2.36 -19.19
N THR A 167 -0.13 1.54 -18.66
CA THR A 167 -0.44 0.21 -19.21
C THR A 167 -1.87 -0.23 -18.92
N LEU A 168 -2.77 0.71 -18.59
CA LEU A 168 -4.17 0.32 -18.31
C LEU A 168 -4.88 -0.05 -19.60
N ASP A 169 -5.82 -0.99 -19.47
CA ASP A 169 -6.94 -1.15 -20.39
C ASP A 169 -7.76 0.14 -20.39
N SER A 170 -7.49 1.02 -21.36
CA SER A 170 -8.19 2.31 -21.49
C SER A 170 -9.69 2.10 -21.70
N GLN A 171 -10.09 0.96 -22.26
CA GLN A 171 -11.47 0.67 -22.61
C GLN A 171 -12.40 0.71 -21.40
N LYS A 172 -12.05 0.06 -20.28
CA LYS A 172 -12.89 0.10 -19.06
C LYS A 172 -13.03 1.51 -18.49
N LEU A 173 -11.97 2.31 -18.56
CA LEU A 173 -12.01 3.71 -18.11
C LEU A 173 -12.84 4.57 -19.05
N GLU A 174 -12.72 4.37 -20.35
CA GLU A 174 -13.53 5.02 -21.38
C GLU A 174 -15.01 4.66 -21.20
N GLU A 175 -15.35 3.40 -20.95
CA GLU A 175 -16.71 2.95 -20.64
C GLU A 175 -17.26 3.61 -19.36
N LEU A 176 -16.42 3.77 -18.33
CA LEU A 176 -16.82 4.37 -17.06
C LEU A 176 -17.03 5.89 -17.14
N THR A 177 -16.16 6.58 -17.88
CA THR A 177 -16.04 8.05 -17.81
C THR A 177 -16.42 8.78 -19.10
N ALA A 178 -16.54 8.06 -20.22
CA ALA A 178 -16.64 8.61 -21.57
C ALA A 178 -15.51 9.62 -21.91
N ALA A 179 -14.38 9.53 -21.21
CA ALA A 179 -13.28 10.46 -21.35
C ALA A 179 -12.45 10.19 -22.62
N PRO A 180 -12.03 11.22 -23.37
CA PRO A 180 -11.08 11.06 -24.45
C PRO A 180 -9.73 10.54 -23.94
N VAL A 181 -9.11 9.66 -24.74
CA VAL A 181 -7.77 9.12 -24.50
C VAL A 181 -6.74 9.88 -25.32
N ILE A 182 -5.69 10.34 -24.65
CA ILE A 182 -4.51 10.93 -25.29
C ILE A 182 -3.31 10.04 -24.99
N SER A 183 -2.61 9.64 -26.03
CA SER A 183 -1.50 8.69 -25.95
C SER A 183 -0.17 9.35 -26.35
N SER A 184 0.86 9.19 -25.52
CA SER A 184 2.25 9.50 -25.86
C SER A 184 3.04 8.20 -25.93
N GLU A 185 3.62 7.90 -27.10
CA GLU A 185 4.39 6.68 -27.34
C GLU A 185 5.70 6.63 -26.53
N GLY A 186 6.16 7.77 -26.00
CA GLY A 186 7.42 7.89 -25.27
C GLY A 186 8.66 7.70 -26.15
N LYS A 187 9.83 7.82 -25.53
CA LYS A 187 11.13 7.46 -26.13
C LYS A 187 11.78 6.41 -25.23
N GLN A 188 11.41 5.15 -25.42
CA GLN A 188 12.11 4.02 -24.79
C GLN A 188 13.14 3.47 -25.76
N TYR A 189 14.36 3.24 -25.27
CA TYR A 189 15.36 2.52 -26.05
C TYR A 189 14.96 1.05 -26.17
N PRO A 190 15.32 0.37 -27.27
CA PRO A 190 15.00 -1.05 -27.45
C PRO A 190 15.61 -1.89 -26.32
N VAL A 191 14.87 -2.91 -25.89
CA VAL A 191 15.29 -3.87 -24.87
C VAL A 191 15.26 -5.28 -25.46
N ASP A 192 16.42 -5.93 -25.53
CA ASP A 192 16.51 -7.31 -26.01
C ASP A 192 16.02 -8.28 -24.92
N ILE A 193 15.05 -9.12 -25.27
CA ILE A 193 14.43 -10.05 -24.32
C ILE A 193 15.06 -11.44 -24.47
N VAL A 194 15.63 -11.94 -23.37
CA VAL A 194 16.15 -13.30 -23.24
C VAL A 194 15.19 -14.12 -22.40
N TYR A 195 14.49 -15.07 -23.02
CA TYR A 195 13.59 -15.98 -22.32
C TYR A 195 14.34 -17.18 -21.74
N GLY A 196 14.01 -17.53 -20.50
CA GLY A 196 14.48 -18.72 -19.83
C GLY A 196 13.77 -19.99 -20.29
N LYS A 197 14.15 -21.12 -19.69
CA LYS A 197 13.49 -22.41 -19.92
C LYS A 197 12.19 -22.51 -19.11
N SER A 198 11.26 -23.34 -19.60
CA SER A 198 10.02 -23.64 -18.86
C SER A 198 10.32 -24.21 -17.48
N SER A 199 9.67 -23.64 -16.45
CA SER A 199 9.86 -24.08 -15.06
C SER A 199 9.41 -25.52 -14.82
N GLN A 200 10.29 -26.31 -14.21
CA GLN A 200 10.01 -27.65 -13.70
C GLN A 200 9.61 -27.59 -12.20
N PRO A 201 8.83 -28.55 -11.67
CA PRO A 201 8.36 -28.53 -10.28
C PRO A 201 9.48 -28.46 -9.22
N LYS A 202 10.69 -28.94 -9.55
CA LYS A 202 11.85 -28.95 -8.65
C LYS A 202 12.74 -27.71 -8.79
N ASP A 203 12.43 -26.81 -9.72
CA ASP A 203 13.28 -25.65 -9.96
C ASP A 203 13.19 -24.66 -8.80
N SER A 204 14.35 -24.35 -8.22
CA SER A 204 14.50 -23.29 -7.23
C SER A 204 14.54 -21.93 -7.93
N LEU A 205 13.60 -21.04 -7.60
CA LEU A 205 13.63 -19.65 -8.09
C LEU A 205 14.94 -18.95 -7.70
N HIS A 206 15.42 -19.24 -6.48
CA HIS A 206 16.68 -18.72 -5.97
C HIS A 206 17.85 -19.08 -6.88
N ASP A 207 18.01 -20.36 -7.21
CA ASP A 207 19.15 -20.84 -8.00
C ASP A 207 19.10 -20.29 -9.43
N LYS A 208 17.89 -20.17 -9.99
CA LYS A 208 17.66 -19.53 -11.29
C LYS A 208 18.07 -18.06 -11.28
N ALA A 209 17.69 -17.32 -10.24
CA ALA A 209 18.00 -15.90 -10.12
C ALA A 209 19.51 -15.66 -9.99
N VAL A 210 20.20 -16.44 -9.14
CA VAL A 210 21.66 -16.40 -8.99
C VAL A 210 22.34 -16.71 -10.33
N THR A 211 21.98 -17.83 -10.95
CA THR A 211 22.56 -18.26 -12.25
C THR A 211 22.38 -17.20 -13.33
N ALA A 212 21.16 -16.69 -13.51
CA ALA A 212 20.88 -15.66 -14.50
C ALA A 212 21.63 -14.35 -14.22
N THR A 213 21.80 -13.98 -12.94
CA THR A 213 22.56 -12.79 -12.54
C THR A 213 24.03 -12.92 -12.90
N LEU A 214 24.64 -14.08 -12.63
CA LEU A 214 26.03 -14.33 -13.00
C LEU A 214 26.22 -14.35 -14.52
N THR A 215 25.29 -14.96 -15.27
CA THR A 215 25.30 -14.90 -16.74
C THR A 215 25.19 -13.47 -17.25
N ALA A 216 24.23 -12.70 -16.74
CA ALA A 216 24.03 -11.31 -17.14
C ALA A 216 25.23 -10.41 -16.81
N LEU A 217 25.91 -10.64 -15.68
CA LEU A 217 27.15 -9.94 -15.32
C LEU A 217 28.31 -10.26 -16.26
N ALA A 218 28.36 -11.49 -16.80
CA ALA A 218 29.38 -11.90 -17.75
C ALA A 218 29.09 -11.35 -19.16
N ASP A 219 27.83 -11.43 -19.60
CA ASP A 219 27.39 -10.95 -20.92
C ASP A 219 27.41 -9.42 -21.06
N ASN A 220 27.34 -8.69 -19.94
CA ASN A 220 27.20 -7.23 -19.90
C ASN A 220 28.17 -6.62 -18.87
N PRO A 221 29.48 -6.54 -19.19
CA PRO A 221 30.55 -6.13 -18.26
C PRO A 221 30.37 -4.71 -17.69
N ASP A 222 29.80 -3.78 -18.46
CA ASP A 222 29.67 -2.36 -18.10
C ASP A 222 28.26 -1.96 -17.62
N SER A 223 27.41 -2.94 -17.35
CA SER A 223 25.99 -2.74 -17.06
C SER A 223 25.69 -2.94 -15.58
N SER A 224 24.80 -2.10 -15.03
CA SER A 224 24.21 -2.37 -13.71
C SER A 224 22.91 -3.15 -13.89
N ILE A 225 22.66 -4.06 -12.94
CA ILE A 225 21.58 -5.04 -13.06
C ILE A 225 20.51 -4.74 -12.00
N LEU A 226 19.25 -4.79 -12.42
CA LEU A 226 18.09 -4.82 -11.52
C LEU A 226 17.46 -6.20 -11.54
N VAL A 227 17.35 -6.84 -10.38
CA VAL A 227 16.77 -8.18 -10.21
C VAL A 227 15.46 -8.07 -9.45
N PHE A 228 14.34 -8.43 -10.08
CA PHE A 228 13.02 -8.47 -9.45
C PHE A 228 12.78 -9.81 -8.76
N LEU A 229 12.56 -9.77 -7.45
CA LEU A 229 12.29 -10.93 -6.59
C LEU A 229 10.99 -10.76 -5.79
N PRO A 230 10.32 -11.87 -5.38
CA PRO A 230 9.01 -11.78 -4.73
C PRO A 230 9.02 -11.07 -3.38
N GLY A 231 10.12 -11.15 -2.63
CA GLY A 231 10.15 -10.62 -1.27
C GLY A 231 11.51 -10.68 -0.60
N GLN A 232 11.55 -10.16 0.62
CA GLN A 232 12.78 -9.99 1.41
C GLN A 232 13.52 -11.31 1.69
N GLY A 233 12.80 -12.40 1.93
CA GLY A 233 13.41 -13.71 2.20
C GLY A 233 14.16 -14.24 0.99
N GLU A 234 13.57 -14.07 -0.20
CA GLU A 234 14.19 -14.43 -1.48
C GLU A 234 15.37 -13.51 -1.80
N ILE A 235 15.23 -12.19 -1.58
CA ILE A 235 16.31 -11.21 -1.75
C ILE A 235 17.55 -11.59 -0.93
N ARG A 236 17.39 -11.87 0.37
CA ARG A 236 18.52 -12.21 1.24
C ARG A 236 19.24 -13.48 0.80
N ARG A 237 18.49 -14.54 0.47
CA ARG A 237 19.11 -15.80 0.01
C ARG A 237 19.93 -15.58 -1.28
N VAL A 238 19.37 -14.84 -2.24
CA VAL A 238 20.05 -14.51 -3.51
C VAL A 238 21.26 -13.62 -3.25
N GLU A 239 21.16 -12.64 -2.35
CA GLU A 239 22.27 -11.77 -1.93
C GLU A 239 23.42 -12.58 -1.33
N ASP A 240 23.14 -13.43 -0.35
CA ASP A 240 24.13 -14.28 0.32
C ASP A 240 24.83 -15.20 -0.69
N SER A 241 24.06 -15.84 -1.57
CA SER A 241 24.61 -16.75 -2.57
C SER A 241 25.42 -16.03 -3.65
N LEU A 242 24.97 -14.85 -4.10
CA LEU A 242 25.74 -14.02 -5.02
C LEU A 242 27.03 -13.52 -4.39
N ALA A 243 27.03 -13.14 -3.11
CA ALA A 243 28.24 -12.71 -2.42
C ALA A 243 29.31 -13.83 -2.43
N ILE A 244 28.90 -15.06 -2.14
CA ILE A 244 29.77 -16.24 -2.19
C ILE A 244 30.29 -16.50 -3.61
N GLU A 245 29.41 -16.49 -4.62
CA GLU A 245 29.79 -16.75 -6.02
C GLU A 245 30.69 -15.66 -6.62
N LEU A 246 30.45 -14.38 -6.30
CA LEU A 246 31.32 -13.28 -6.74
C LEU A 246 32.72 -13.42 -6.15
N GLN A 247 32.82 -13.80 -4.88
CA GLN A 247 34.10 -14.04 -4.22
C GLN A 247 34.82 -15.27 -4.80
N SER A 248 34.13 -16.39 -4.97
CA SER A 248 34.72 -17.64 -5.47
C SER A 248 35.23 -17.52 -6.91
N ARG A 249 34.48 -16.80 -7.76
CA ARG A 249 34.85 -16.51 -9.16
C ARG A 249 35.78 -15.31 -9.32
N LYS A 250 36.15 -14.64 -8.21
CA LYS A 250 37.01 -13.44 -8.18
C LYS A 250 36.48 -12.28 -9.04
N ILE A 251 35.15 -12.13 -9.14
CA ILE A 251 34.50 -11.02 -9.84
C ILE A 251 34.55 -9.79 -8.93
N ARG A 252 35.25 -8.73 -9.37
CA ARG A 252 35.42 -7.47 -8.60
C ARG A 252 34.58 -6.33 -9.19
N GLY A 253 34.47 -5.23 -8.45
CA GLY A 253 33.78 -4.01 -8.90
C GLY A 253 32.26 -4.14 -8.98
N VAL A 254 31.66 -5.13 -8.30
CA VAL A 254 30.20 -5.34 -8.24
C VAL A 254 29.69 -5.03 -6.84
N HIS A 255 28.81 -4.03 -6.73
CA HIS A 255 28.15 -3.64 -5.49
C HIS A 255 26.78 -4.32 -5.39
N LEU A 256 26.61 -5.25 -4.44
CA LEU A 256 25.30 -5.79 -4.12
C LEU A 256 24.52 -4.77 -3.29
N ARG A 257 23.30 -4.47 -3.73
CA ARG A 257 22.36 -3.58 -3.04
C ARG A 257 21.01 -4.26 -2.97
N THR A 258 20.27 -4.03 -1.89
CA THR A 258 18.89 -4.50 -1.74
C THR A 258 17.92 -3.34 -1.76
N LEU A 259 16.70 -3.57 -2.25
CA LEU A 259 15.66 -2.56 -2.31
C LEU A 259 14.27 -3.15 -2.00
N TYR A 260 13.80 -2.94 -0.78
CA TYR A 260 12.47 -3.35 -0.31
C TYR A 260 11.96 -2.38 0.77
N GLY A 261 10.64 -2.36 1.01
CA GLY A 261 9.97 -1.27 1.74
C GLY A 261 10.43 -0.98 3.17
N ASN A 262 11.04 -1.92 3.89
CA ASN A 262 11.48 -1.75 5.29
C ASN A 262 12.97 -1.35 5.42
N LEU A 263 13.62 -0.89 4.35
CA LEU A 263 14.99 -0.38 4.40
C LEU A 263 15.07 1.04 5.01
N SER A 264 16.22 1.40 5.58
CA SER A 264 16.49 2.78 5.97
C SER A 264 16.52 3.68 4.73
N LEU A 265 16.22 4.98 4.92
CA LEU A 265 16.25 5.96 3.82
C LEU A 265 17.63 5.99 3.14
N GLU A 266 18.70 5.94 3.93
CA GLU A 266 20.08 5.89 3.46
C GLU A 266 20.35 4.66 2.58
N ALA A 267 19.87 3.47 2.99
CA ALA A 267 20.05 2.24 2.22
C ALA A 267 19.25 2.27 0.91
N GLN A 268 18.03 2.83 0.93
CA GLN A 268 17.23 3.02 -0.28
C GLN A 268 17.92 3.98 -1.25
N GLN A 269 18.39 5.12 -0.75
CA GLN A 269 19.13 6.10 -1.54
C GLN A 269 20.40 5.49 -2.16
N ALA A 270 21.15 4.69 -1.40
CA ALA A 270 22.34 4.00 -1.90
C ALA A 270 22.03 2.97 -3.00
N ALA A 271 20.85 2.33 -2.98
CA ALA A 271 20.42 1.44 -4.06
C ALA A 271 20.05 2.22 -5.33
N ILE A 272 19.46 3.40 -5.19
CA ILE A 272 19.00 4.27 -6.29
C ILE A 272 20.16 4.99 -6.96
N ALA A 273 21.06 5.58 -6.16
CA ALA A 273 22.17 6.43 -6.59
C ALA A 273 23.17 5.68 -7.50
N PRO A 274 23.87 6.40 -8.40
CA PRO A 274 24.91 5.81 -9.23
C PRO A 274 26.08 5.30 -8.36
N VAL A 275 26.86 4.36 -8.90
CA VAL A 275 28.07 3.89 -8.21
C VAL A 275 29.11 5.03 -8.26
N PRO A 276 29.76 5.39 -7.13
CA PRO A 276 30.67 6.53 -7.09
C PRO A 276 31.96 6.34 -7.91
N VAL A 277 32.37 5.09 -8.13
CA VAL A 277 33.65 4.75 -8.76
C VAL A 277 33.41 4.39 -10.23
N ALA A 278 34.11 5.08 -11.13
CA ALA A 278 34.06 4.80 -12.56
C ALA A 278 34.55 3.37 -12.86
N GLY A 279 33.80 2.63 -13.69
CA GLY A 279 34.08 1.25 -14.04
C GLY A 279 33.55 0.20 -13.05
N GLU A 280 32.97 0.63 -11.92
CA GLU A 280 32.24 -0.26 -11.03
C GLU A 280 30.74 -0.24 -11.34
N ARG A 281 30.06 -1.33 -10.99
CA ARG A 281 28.64 -1.56 -11.29
C ARG A 281 27.90 -2.07 -10.08
N LYS A 282 26.57 -1.98 -10.10
CA LYS A 282 25.71 -2.48 -9.02
C LYS A 282 24.75 -3.56 -9.49
N VAL A 283 24.44 -4.47 -8.59
CA VAL A 283 23.31 -5.40 -8.72
C VAL A 283 22.31 -5.03 -7.64
N VAL A 284 21.16 -4.53 -8.04
CA VAL A 284 20.07 -4.15 -7.13
C VAL A 284 19.04 -5.28 -7.09
N LEU A 285 18.91 -5.93 -5.94
CA LEU A 285 17.94 -6.97 -5.66
C LEU A 285 16.67 -6.33 -5.08
N ALA A 286 15.60 -6.26 -5.84
CA ALA A 286 14.42 -5.46 -5.51
C ALA A 286 13.11 -6.25 -5.54
N THR A 287 12.13 -5.81 -4.75
CA THR A 287 10.72 -6.20 -4.96
C THR A 287 10.08 -5.34 -6.06
N ASN A 288 8.77 -5.47 -6.26
CA ASN A 288 7.95 -4.56 -7.08
C ASN A 288 8.01 -3.07 -6.64
N ILE A 289 8.74 -2.73 -5.57
CA ILE A 289 9.03 -1.33 -5.22
C ILE A 289 9.79 -0.60 -6.35
N ALA A 290 10.57 -1.33 -7.15
CA ALA A 290 11.30 -0.79 -8.31
C ALA A 290 10.50 -0.84 -9.62
N GLU A 291 9.28 -1.42 -9.60
CA GLU A 291 8.46 -1.64 -10.79
C GLU A 291 7.83 -0.37 -11.32
N THR A 292 7.43 0.53 -10.41
CA THR A 292 6.72 1.81 -10.65
C THR A 292 7.47 2.98 -9.98
N SER A 293 7.33 4.19 -10.54
CA SER A 293 7.77 5.49 -9.99
C SER A 293 9.25 5.74 -9.60
N LEU A 294 10.10 4.72 -9.46
CA LEU A 294 11.50 4.89 -9.01
C LEU A 294 12.51 4.63 -10.13
N THR A 295 13.25 5.66 -10.54
CA THR A 295 14.35 5.50 -11.51
C THR A 295 15.62 5.11 -10.77
N ILE A 296 16.08 3.87 -10.95
CA ILE A 296 17.39 3.44 -10.47
C ILE A 296 18.40 3.82 -11.53
N GLU A 297 19.29 4.76 -11.22
CA GLU A 297 20.26 5.29 -12.18
C GLU A 297 21.30 4.23 -12.54
N GLY A 298 21.70 4.21 -13.82
CA GLY A 298 22.73 3.32 -14.36
C GLY A 298 22.26 1.90 -14.70
N VAL A 299 20.98 1.56 -14.49
CA VAL A 299 20.42 0.25 -14.83
C VAL A 299 20.04 0.19 -16.31
N ASP A 300 20.58 -0.80 -16.99
CA ASP A 300 20.33 -1.13 -18.40
C ASP A 300 20.13 -2.65 -18.61
N VAL A 301 20.25 -3.44 -17.55
CA VAL A 301 19.93 -4.88 -17.56
C VAL A 301 18.93 -5.20 -16.46
N VAL A 302 17.88 -5.92 -16.82
CA VAL A 302 16.85 -6.40 -15.89
C VAL A 302 16.83 -7.93 -15.86
N ILE A 303 16.66 -8.50 -14.68
CA ILE A 303 16.37 -9.91 -14.47
C ILE A 303 15.03 -10.00 -13.76
N ASP A 304 14.05 -10.64 -14.38
CA ASP A 304 12.70 -10.75 -13.84
C ASP A 304 12.39 -12.19 -13.44
N SER A 305 12.05 -12.38 -12.17
CA SER A 305 11.59 -13.68 -11.66
C SER A 305 10.20 -14.07 -12.17
N GLY A 306 9.38 -13.10 -12.58
CA GLY A 306 8.00 -13.31 -13.01
C GLY A 306 7.02 -13.48 -11.85
N PHE A 307 7.43 -13.14 -10.63
CA PHE A 307 6.63 -13.27 -9.42
C PHE A 307 6.59 -11.97 -8.62
N ALA A 308 5.51 -11.80 -7.87
CA ALA A 308 5.33 -10.77 -6.86
C ALA A 308 4.67 -11.38 -5.61
N ARG A 309 4.82 -10.70 -4.46
CA ARG A 309 4.15 -11.06 -3.22
C ARG A 309 3.11 -10.00 -2.88
N GLU A 310 1.85 -10.42 -2.86
CA GLU A 310 0.70 -9.53 -2.75
C GLU A 310 -0.18 -9.95 -1.57
N PRO A 311 -0.78 -9.00 -0.83
CA PRO A 311 -1.79 -9.30 0.16
C PRO A 311 -3.08 -9.79 -0.50
N VAL A 312 -3.68 -10.83 0.07
CA VAL A 312 -4.96 -11.40 -0.34
C VAL A 312 -5.78 -11.65 0.91
N PHE A 313 -6.90 -10.97 1.01
CA PHE A 313 -7.92 -11.18 2.02
C PHE A 313 -8.62 -12.52 1.76
N ASP A 314 -8.70 -13.33 2.80
CA ASP A 314 -9.47 -14.57 2.81
C ASP A 314 -10.78 -14.32 3.57
N PRO A 315 -11.92 -14.22 2.87
CA PRO A 315 -13.22 -14.01 3.49
C PRO A 315 -13.58 -15.10 4.51
N ALA A 316 -13.16 -16.35 4.31
CA ALA A 316 -13.53 -17.43 5.23
C ALA A 316 -12.84 -17.31 6.59
N SER A 317 -11.58 -16.84 6.62
CA SER A 317 -10.85 -16.61 7.87
C SER A 317 -10.93 -15.18 8.38
N GLY A 318 -11.38 -14.23 7.56
CA GLY A 318 -11.40 -12.80 7.87
C GLY A 318 -9.99 -12.21 8.02
N MET A 319 -8.99 -12.80 7.37
CA MET A 319 -7.56 -12.48 7.53
C MET A 319 -6.89 -12.24 6.18
N THR A 320 -5.98 -11.25 6.14
CA THR A 320 -5.14 -10.99 4.97
C THR A 320 -3.86 -11.81 5.02
N ARG A 321 -3.53 -12.47 3.92
CA ARG A 321 -2.33 -13.32 3.77
C ARG A 321 -1.48 -12.85 2.60
N LEU A 322 -0.17 -13.03 2.71
CA LEU A 322 0.74 -12.76 1.60
C LEU A 322 0.84 -13.98 0.68
N HIS A 323 0.38 -13.83 -0.56
CA HIS A 323 0.50 -14.85 -1.60
C HIS A 323 1.62 -14.48 -2.57
N THR A 324 2.46 -15.46 -2.91
CA THR A 324 3.38 -15.32 -4.05
C THR A 324 2.64 -15.75 -5.31
N ARG A 325 2.44 -14.82 -6.25
CA ARG A 325 1.70 -15.04 -7.50
C ARG A 325 2.56 -14.66 -8.70
N LYS A 326 2.22 -15.20 -9.87
CA LYS A 326 2.81 -14.76 -11.13
C LYS A 326 2.34 -13.34 -11.44
N ILE A 327 3.22 -12.54 -12.01
CA ILE A 327 2.87 -11.18 -12.47
C ILE A 327 2.05 -11.21 -13.75
N SER A 328 1.42 -10.08 -14.06
CA SER A 328 0.74 -9.85 -15.32
C SER A 328 1.71 -9.55 -16.47
N GLN A 329 1.22 -9.60 -17.71
CA GLN A 329 1.97 -9.14 -18.88
C GLN A 329 2.31 -7.65 -18.77
N ALA A 330 1.36 -6.81 -18.35
CA ALA A 330 1.59 -5.39 -18.13
C ALA A 330 2.74 -5.15 -17.14
N SER A 331 2.74 -5.82 -15.99
CA SER A 331 3.84 -5.75 -15.01
C SER A 331 5.18 -6.19 -15.61
N SER A 332 5.20 -7.28 -16.39
CA SER A 332 6.45 -7.77 -16.98
C SER A 332 7.00 -6.85 -18.08
N ILE A 333 6.13 -6.08 -18.75
CA ILE A 333 6.52 -5.01 -19.68
C ILE A 333 7.08 -3.81 -18.91
N GLN A 334 6.45 -3.40 -17.80
CA GLN A 334 6.96 -2.31 -16.96
C GLN A 334 8.33 -2.62 -16.36
N ARG A 335 8.53 -3.85 -15.85
CA ARG A 335 9.81 -4.33 -15.34
C ARG A 335 10.88 -4.34 -16.42
N MET A 336 10.57 -4.88 -17.60
CA MET A 336 11.46 -4.85 -18.77
C MET A 336 11.85 -3.42 -19.15
N GLY A 337 10.87 -2.50 -19.18
CA GLY A 337 11.08 -1.09 -19.53
C GLY A 337 12.05 -0.35 -18.59
N ARG A 338 12.40 -0.91 -17.42
CA ARG A 338 13.45 -0.36 -16.55
C ARG A 338 14.84 -0.46 -17.19
N ALA A 339 15.08 -1.42 -18.08
CA ALA A 339 16.34 -1.56 -18.80
C ALA A 339 16.49 -0.53 -19.95
N GLY A 340 15.38 -0.08 -20.55
CA GLY A 340 15.38 0.77 -21.76
C GLY A 340 15.29 2.27 -21.51
N ARG A 341 15.58 2.75 -20.29
CA ARG A 341 15.36 4.16 -19.91
C ARG A 341 16.44 5.12 -20.37
N LEU A 342 17.70 4.69 -20.27
CA LEU A 342 18.86 5.55 -20.50
C LEU A 342 19.56 5.25 -21.83
N ARG A 343 19.55 3.97 -22.23
CA ARG A 343 20.20 3.44 -23.42
C ARG A 343 19.58 2.08 -23.78
N PRO A 344 19.90 1.50 -24.95
CA PRO A 344 19.49 0.13 -25.26
C PRO A 344 19.91 -0.84 -24.16
N GLY A 345 19.02 -1.76 -23.80
CA GLY A 345 19.19 -2.62 -22.64
C GLY A 345 18.83 -4.07 -22.90
N LYS A 346 18.91 -4.91 -21.85
CA LYS A 346 18.52 -6.33 -21.91
C LYS A 346 17.58 -6.71 -20.77
N CYS A 347 16.68 -7.65 -21.03
CA CYS A 347 15.79 -8.22 -20.02
C CYS A 347 15.86 -9.76 -20.06
N TYR A 348 16.37 -10.36 -18.98
CA TYR A 348 16.40 -11.79 -18.77
C TYR A 348 15.15 -12.21 -17.99
N ARG A 349 14.27 -12.96 -18.63
CA ARG A 349 13.03 -13.48 -18.02
C ARG A 349 13.26 -14.90 -17.55
N LEU A 350 13.00 -15.21 -16.27
CA LEU A 350 13.21 -16.55 -15.71
C LEU A 350 12.10 -17.57 -16.06
N TRP A 351 11.33 -17.28 -17.11
CA TRP A 351 10.26 -18.10 -17.65
C TRP A 351 10.35 -18.17 -19.18
N SER A 352 9.66 -19.13 -19.80
CA SER A 352 9.67 -19.31 -21.25
C SER A 352 8.71 -18.38 -21.98
N LYS A 353 8.91 -18.18 -23.29
CA LYS A 353 8.01 -17.38 -24.13
C LYS A 353 6.56 -17.88 -24.09
N SER A 354 6.34 -19.20 -24.13
CA SER A 354 5.00 -19.77 -23.97
C SER A 354 4.35 -19.42 -22.62
N GLN A 355 5.14 -19.33 -21.55
CA GLN A 355 4.62 -18.91 -20.25
C GLN A 355 4.29 -17.41 -20.21
N GLN A 356 4.98 -16.57 -20.98
CA GLN A 356 4.65 -15.14 -21.14
C GLN A 356 3.27 -14.99 -21.79
N ASP A 357 3.01 -15.72 -22.88
CA ASP A 357 1.76 -15.62 -23.63
C ASP A 357 0.54 -16.09 -22.81
N GLN A 358 0.77 -16.92 -21.80
CA GLN A 358 -0.26 -17.43 -20.86
C GLN A 358 -0.48 -16.53 -19.63
N MET A 359 0.33 -15.50 -19.42
CA MET A 359 0.13 -14.58 -18.29
C MET A 359 -1.15 -13.77 -18.50
N ALA A 360 -1.82 -13.41 -17.40
CA ALA A 360 -2.94 -12.50 -17.44
C ALA A 360 -2.50 -11.14 -18.02
N PRO A 361 -3.30 -10.48 -18.88
CA PRO A 361 -2.93 -9.19 -19.47
C PRO A 361 -2.60 -8.11 -18.42
N HIS A 362 -3.46 -8.00 -17.40
CA HIS A 362 -3.35 -7.00 -16.32
C HIS A 362 -3.36 -7.66 -14.94
N ALA A 363 -2.88 -6.92 -13.93
CA ALA A 363 -2.97 -7.33 -12.54
C ALA A 363 -4.45 -7.33 -12.09
N THR A 364 -4.76 -8.17 -11.09
CA THR A 364 -6.09 -8.14 -10.47
C THR A 364 -6.21 -6.90 -9.59
N PRO A 365 -7.24 -6.05 -9.75
CA PRO A 365 -7.39 -4.84 -8.94
C PRO A 365 -7.54 -5.19 -7.45
N GLU A 366 -7.04 -4.30 -6.58
CA GLU A 366 -6.96 -4.56 -5.15
C GLU A 366 -8.34 -4.76 -4.52
N ILE A 367 -9.38 -4.06 -5.01
CA ILE A 367 -10.77 -4.19 -4.54
C ILE A 367 -11.32 -5.61 -4.56
N LEU A 368 -10.80 -6.49 -5.44
CA LEU A 368 -11.24 -7.89 -5.52
C LEU A 368 -10.51 -8.81 -4.53
N ASN A 369 -9.39 -8.37 -3.95
CA ASN A 369 -8.57 -9.17 -3.04
C ASN A 369 -8.36 -8.53 -1.66
N ALA A 370 -8.87 -7.34 -1.40
CA ALA A 370 -8.64 -6.62 -0.15
C ALA A 370 -9.76 -6.79 0.89
N ASP A 371 -9.46 -6.43 2.14
CA ASP A 371 -10.48 -6.26 3.17
C ASP A 371 -11.30 -5.01 2.85
N LEU A 372 -12.61 -5.17 2.61
CA LEU A 372 -13.50 -4.07 2.27
C LEU A 372 -14.07 -3.35 3.50
N THR A 373 -13.73 -3.77 4.72
CA THR A 373 -14.22 -3.14 5.97
C THR A 373 -13.91 -1.63 6.03
N PRO A 374 -12.70 -1.15 5.69
CA PRO A 374 -12.41 0.29 5.64
C PRO A 374 -13.26 1.04 4.62
N VAL A 375 -13.41 0.49 3.42
CA VAL A 375 -14.21 1.09 2.34
C VAL A 375 -15.67 1.17 2.74
N ALA A 376 -16.22 0.09 3.31
CA ALA A 376 -17.59 0.09 3.80
C ALA A 376 -17.82 1.20 4.83
N LEU A 377 -16.93 1.34 5.83
CA LEU A 377 -17.04 2.41 6.83
C LEU A 377 -17.03 3.80 6.18
N GLN A 378 -16.17 4.03 5.20
CA GLN A 378 -16.07 5.29 4.47
C GLN A 378 -17.29 5.57 3.60
N LEU A 379 -17.89 4.56 2.96
CA LEU A 379 -19.12 4.73 2.19
C LEU A 379 -20.31 5.08 3.09
N PHE A 380 -20.46 4.39 4.21
CA PHE A 380 -21.49 4.74 5.19
C PHE A 380 -21.28 6.12 5.82
N GLN A 381 -20.02 6.55 6.01
CA GLN A 381 -19.70 7.91 6.45
C GLN A 381 -20.13 8.96 5.41
N TRP A 382 -19.93 8.66 4.15
CA TRP A 382 -20.33 9.52 3.03
C TRP A 382 -21.85 9.54 2.81
N GLY A 383 -22.57 8.56 3.37
CA GLY A 383 -24.03 8.40 3.19
C GLY A 383 -24.42 7.48 2.03
N ILE A 384 -23.48 6.68 1.52
CA ILE A 384 -23.74 5.63 0.53
C ILE A 384 -23.92 4.29 1.23
N ASN A 385 -25.12 3.72 1.08
CA ASN A 385 -25.46 2.43 1.69
C ASN A 385 -25.24 1.25 0.73
N ASP A 386 -25.41 1.46 -0.57
CA ASP A 386 -25.15 0.48 -1.61
C ASP A 386 -23.90 0.89 -2.41
N PRO A 387 -22.83 0.09 -2.45
CA PRO A 387 -21.66 0.43 -3.25
C PRO A 387 -21.99 0.55 -4.74
N MET A 388 -23.08 -0.04 -5.23
CA MET A 388 -23.51 0.10 -6.64
C MET A 388 -24.04 1.50 -6.98
N ASP A 389 -24.27 2.37 -6.00
CA ASP A 389 -24.62 3.79 -6.21
C ASP A 389 -23.43 4.62 -6.74
N LEU A 390 -22.24 4.02 -6.79
CA LEU A 390 -21.00 4.59 -7.27
C LEU A 390 -20.56 3.96 -8.60
N ALA A 391 -19.86 4.78 -9.38
CA ALA A 391 -19.27 4.37 -10.65
C ALA A 391 -17.90 3.71 -10.39
N TRP A 392 -17.86 2.37 -10.42
CA TRP A 392 -16.63 1.58 -10.26
C TRP A 392 -16.12 1.03 -11.59
N LEU A 393 -14.80 0.89 -11.71
CA LEU A 393 -14.19 0.09 -12.77
C LEU A 393 -14.45 -1.41 -12.58
N ASP A 394 -14.25 -1.88 -11.36
CA ASP A 394 -14.57 -3.23 -10.94
C ASP A 394 -15.32 -3.10 -9.60
N PRO A 395 -16.63 -3.41 -9.55
CA PRO A 395 -17.40 -3.22 -8.34
C PRO A 395 -16.98 -4.23 -7.25
N PRO A 396 -17.16 -3.88 -5.96
CA PRO A 396 -16.88 -4.82 -4.87
C PRO A 396 -17.77 -6.05 -4.98
N GLY A 397 -17.18 -7.24 -4.75
CA GLY A 397 -17.93 -8.48 -4.74
C GLY A 397 -18.96 -8.53 -3.60
N SER A 398 -20.16 -9.04 -3.87
CA SER A 398 -21.27 -9.06 -2.90
C SER A 398 -20.93 -9.82 -1.60
N GLY A 399 -20.25 -10.96 -1.70
CA GLY A 399 -19.81 -11.74 -0.54
C GLY A 399 -18.85 -10.97 0.39
N PRO A 400 -17.67 -10.53 -0.10
CA PRO A 400 -16.75 -9.70 0.67
C PRO A 400 -17.38 -8.41 1.22
N TRP A 401 -18.28 -7.77 0.45
CA TRP A 401 -19.01 -6.59 0.91
C TRP A 401 -19.92 -6.88 2.10
N LEU A 402 -20.77 -7.91 2.01
CA LEU A 402 -21.66 -8.30 3.11
C LEU A 402 -20.88 -8.70 4.38
N GLN A 403 -19.72 -9.33 4.21
CA GLN A 403 -18.84 -9.63 5.33
C GLN A 403 -18.28 -8.37 6.01
N ALA A 404 -17.83 -7.39 5.23
CA ALA A 404 -17.36 -6.11 5.74
C ALA A 404 -18.46 -5.40 6.55
N VAL A 405 -19.69 -5.36 6.01
CA VAL A 405 -20.85 -4.79 6.71
C VAL A 405 -21.18 -5.56 7.99
N SER A 406 -21.18 -6.90 7.95
CA SER A 406 -21.43 -7.74 9.12
C SER A 406 -20.40 -7.51 10.22
N LEU A 407 -19.12 -7.37 9.86
CA LEU A 407 -18.07 -7.03 10.83
C LEU A 407 -18.32 -5.64 11.42
N LEU A 408 -18.63 -4.63 10.62
CA LEU A 408 -18.93 -3.28 11.13
C LEU A 408 -20.14 -3.25 12.07
N MET A 409 -21.18 -4.06 11.80
CA MET A 409 -22.29 -4.26 12.73
C MET A 409 -21.81 -4.92 14.04
N LYS A 410 -20.96 -5.95 13.95
CA LYS A 410 -20.40 -6.63 15.13
C LYS A 410 -19.51 -5.70 15.97
N LEU A 411 -18.81 -4.75 15.36
CA LEU A 411 -18.02 -3.72 16.05
C LEU A 411 -18.89 -2.55 16.56
N GLY A 412 -20.22 -2.60 16.36
CA GLY A 412 -21.15 -1.54 16.74
C GLY A 412 -21.07 -0.27 15.89
N ALA A 413 -20.34 -0.30 14.76
CA ALA A 413 -20.15 0.86 13.89
C ALA A 413 -21.39 1.16 13.04
N ILE A 414 -22.11 0.11 12.63
CA ILE A 414 -23.34 0.20 11.84
C ILE A 414 -24.51 -0.34 12.65
N VAL A 415 -25.64 0.36 12.57
CA VAL A 415 -26.90 -0.04 13.19
C VAL A 415 -28.04 0.02 12.19
N GLN A 416 -29.10 -0.74 12.45
CA GLN A 416 -30.35 -0.62 11.73
C GLN A 416 -31.03 0.70 12.14
N GLY A 417 -31.29 1.58 11.17
CA GLY A 417 -32.13 2.76 11.32
C GLY A 417 -33.45 2.61 10.56
N ASP A 418 -34.24 3.68 10.59
CA ASP A 418 -35.58 3.72 9.96
C ASP A 418 -35.51 3.53 8.44
N ASN A 419 -34.47 4.07 7.79
CA ASN A 419 -34.27 4.02 6.34
C ASN A 419 -33.16 3.03 5.92
N GLY A 420 -32.94 1.97 6.72
CA GLY A 420 -31.91 0.98 6.46
C GLY A 420 -30.68 1.15 7.35
N LEU A 421 -29.56 0.57 6.91
CA LEU A 421 -28.30 0.62 7.66
C LEU A 421 -27.73 2.04 7.67
N ARG A 422 -27.20 2.45 8.83
CA ARG A 422 -26.52 3.75 8.99
C ARG A 422 -25.40 3.65 10.02
N LEU A 423 -24.50 4.63 10.03
CA LEU A 423 -23.53 4.75 11.12
C LEU A 423 -24.21 5.03 12.47
N SER A 424 -23.68 4.39 13.51
CA SER A 424 -23.93 4.76 14.90
C SER A 424 -23.03 5.93 15.33
N ASN A 425 -23.27 6.51 16.51
CA ASN A 425 -22.34 7.50 17.08
C ASN A 425 -20.93 6.93 17.24
N HIS A 426 -20.83 5.66 17.63
CA HIS A 426 -19.58 4.92 17.70
C HIS A 426 -18.93 4.76 16.33
N GLY A 427 -19.71 4.43 15.29
CA GLY A 427 -19.24 4.36 13.90
C GLY A 427 -18.72 5.69 13.37
N ILE A 428 -19.38 6.81 13.70
CA ILE A 428 -18.91 8.16 13.34
C ILE A 428 -17.56 8.45 14.02
N GLN A 429 -17.41 8.11 15.30
CA GLN A 429 -16.14 8.26 16.01
C GLN A 429 -15.04 7.39 15.40
N MET A 430 -15.36 6.14 15.04
CA MET A 430 -14.43 5.23 14.36
C MET A 430 -13.96 5.79 13.02
N ALA A 431 -14.87 6.33 12.21
CA ALA A 431 -14.56 6.89 10.89
C ALA A 431 -13.67 8.14 10.96
N GLY A 432 -13.72 8.88 12.08
CA GLY A 432 -12.82 10.01 12.36
C GLY A 432 -11.37 9.61 12.67
N LEU A 433 -11.12 8.34 12.99
CA LEU A 433 -9.78 7.83 13.32
C LEU A 433 -9.05 7.36 12.06
N ALA A 434 -7.78 7.76 11.90
CA ALA A 434 -6.94 7.33 10.79
C ALA A 434 -6.36 5.91 11.01
N ALA A 435 -7.24 4.93 11.20
CA ALA A 435 -6.91 3.55 11.51
C ALA A 435 -7.89 2.59 10.81
N HIS A 436 -7.49 1.31 10.69
CA HIS A 436 -8.42 0.26 10.28
C HIS A 436 -9.63 0.20 11.25
N PRO A 437 -10.87 -0.07 10.80
CA PRO A 437 -12.06 -0.06 11.67
C PRO A 437 -11.93 -0.91 12.94
N ARG A 438 -11.29 -2.08 12.85
CA ARG A 438 -10.96 -2.92 14.02
C ARG A 438 -10.10 -2.20 15.06
N LEU A 439 -9.06 -1.50 14.60
CA LEU A 439 -8.16 -0.76 15.48
C LEU A 439 -8.82 0.51 16.00
N ALA A 440 -9.64 1.19 15.19
CA ALA A 440 -10.45 2.32 15.62
C ALA A 440 -11.39 1.94 16.77
N HIS A 441 -12.11 0.81 16.63
CA HIS A 441 -12.95 0.28 17.70
C HIS A 441 -12.15 -0.03 18.97
N MET A 442 -11.03 -0.74 18.85
CA MET A 442 -10.14 -1.06 19.98
C MET A 442 -9.59 0.18 20.69
N LEU A 443 -9.24 1.23 19.94
CA LEU A 443 -8.76 2.50 20.50
C LEU A 443 -9.84 3.18 21.36
N ILE A 444 -11.09 3.20 20.86
CA ILE A 444 -12.25 3.74 21.59
C ILE A 444 -12.53 2.90 22.85
N CYS A 445 -12.55 1.56 22.74
CA CYS A 445 -12.68 0.67 23.90
C CYS A 445 -11.56 0.87 24.92
N GLY A 446 -10.33 1.04 24.46
CA GLY A 446 -9.19 1.31 25.34
C GLY A 446 -9.33 2.63 26.08
N GLN A 447 -9.82 3.69 25.43
CA GLN A 447 -10.10 4.95 26.10
C GLN A 447 -11.24 4.83 27.11
N SER A 448 -12.29 4.06 26.80
CA SER A 448 -13.44 3.89 27.70
C SER A 448 -13.02 3.23 29.04
N ILE A 449 -12.07 2.29 29.03
CA ILE A 449 -11.54 1.66 30.25
C ILE A 449 -10.32 2.39 30.86
N GLY A 450 -10.01 3.62 30.40
CA GLY A 450 -8.87 4.40 30.89
C GLY A 450 -7.48 3.88 30.46
N GLN A 451 -7.41 3.00 29.46
CA GLN A 451 -6.19 2.36 28.93
C GLN A 451 -5.80 2.89 27.54
N ALA A 452 -6.09 4.16 27.26
CA ALA A 452 -5.81 4.82 25.98
C ALA A 452 -4.34 4.67 25.52
N SER A 453 -3.38 4.77 26.45
CA SER A 453 -1.95 4.60 26.16
C SER A 453 -1.64 3.18 25.68
N THR A 454 -2.12 2.16 26.41
CA THR A 454 -1.92 0.75 26.06
C THR A 454 -2.56 0.41 24.72
N ALA A 455 -3.79 0.88 24.48
CA ALA A 455 -4.48 0.67 23.21
C ALA A 455 -3.77 1.36 22.04
N SER A 456 -3.19 2.54 22.25
CA SER A 456 -2.45 3.26 21.21
C SER A 456 -1.12 2.59 20.87
N LEU A 457 -0.40 2.08 21.87
CA LEU A 457 0.79 1.26 21.65
C LEU A 457 0.43 -0.02 20.89
N LEU A 458 -0.61 -0.73 21.30
CA LEU A 458 -1.08 -1.93 20.62
C LEU A 458 -1.51 -1.65 19.18
N ALA A 459 -2.30 -0.61 18.94
CA ALA A 459 -2.71 -0.20 17.59
C ALA A 459 -1.49 0.13 16.73
N SER A 460 -0.44 0.74 17.31
CA SER A 460 0.80 1.03 16.58
C SER A 460 1.54 -0.25 16.17
N ILE A 461 1.55 -1.27 17.04
CA ILE A 461 2.17 -2.56 16.73
C ILE A 461 1.40 -3.27 15.62
N LEU A 462 0.07 -3.29 15.70
CA LEU A 462 -0.80 -3.96 14.72
C LEU A 462 -0.94 -3.22 13.38
N SER A 463 -0.48 -1.96 13.31
CA SER A 463 -0.50 -1.17 12.08
C SER A 463 0.82 -1.24 11.29
N ASP A 464 1.93 -1.61 11.93
CA ASP A 464 3.24 -1.78 11.29
C ASP A 464 3.62 -3.27 11.29
N ARG A 465 4.59 -3.66 10.47
CA ARG A 465 5.07 -5.03 10.45
C ARG A 465 5.82 -5.33 11.75
N ASP A 466 5.29 -6.27 12.54
CA ASP A 466 5.95 -6.75 13.75
C ASP A 466 7.26 -7.49 13.42
N PRO A 467 8.43 -7.00 13.87
CA PRO A 467 9.69 -7.69 13.65
C PRO A 467 9.82 -8.99 14.46
N PHE A 468 9.02 -9.19 15.50
CA PHE A 468 9.10 -10.32 16.43
C PHE A 468 8.10 -11.45 16.13
N GLY A 469 7.16 -11.26 15.19
CA GLY A 469 6.03 -12.18 14.92
C GLY A 469 6.40 -13.63 14.62
N ARG A 470 7.67 -13.90 14.29
CA ARG A 470 8.21 -15.24 14.06
C ARG A 470 8.91 -15.85 15.27
N GLU A 471 9.31 -15.03 16.23
CA GLU A 471 10.10 -15.44 17.39
C GLU A 471 9.20 -15.83 18.56
N THR A 472 8.16 -15.04 18.81
CA THR A 472 7.21 -15.25 19.90
C THR A 472 5.80 -14.89 19.45
N PRO A 473 4.75 -15.66 19.79
CA PRO A 473 3.38 -15.25 19.55
C PRO A 473 2.82 -14.32 20.63
N ASP A 474 3.54 -14.05 21.73
CA ASP A 474 3.02 -13.28 22.87
C ASP A 474 3.11 -11.77 22.67
N MET A 475 1.96 -11.12 22.61
CA MET A 475 1.89 -9.67 22.43
C MET A 475 2.38 -8.87 23.64
N ASN A 476 2.43 -9.47 24.84
CA ASN A 476 2.95 -8.79 26.02
C ASN A 476 4.42 -8.38 25.83
N GLU A 477 5.23 -9.21 25.16
CA GLU A 477 6.65 -8.92 24.96
C GLU A 477 6.88 -7.63 24.16
N ARG A 478 6.08 -7.40 23.10
CA ARG A 478 6.20 -6.15 22.30
C ARG A 478 5.73 -4.95 23.11
N LEU A 479 4.64 -5.11 23.85
CA LEU A 479 4.09 -4.05 24.68
C LEU A 479 5.05 -3.68 25.82
N ASP A 480 5.72 -4.65 26.42
CA ASP A 480 6.73 -4.43 27.46
C ASP A 480 7.95 -3.68 26.91
N ILE A 481 8.36 -3.97 25.66
CA ILE A 481 9.42 -3.20 24.99
C ILE A 481 8.98 -1.74 24.80
N LEU A 482 7.79 -1.49 24.25
CA LEU A 482 7.31 -0.13 23.98
C LEU A 482 6.92 0.64 25.25
N SER A 483 6.50 -0.03 26.32
CA SER A 483 6.22 0.60 27.61
C SER A 483 7.48 0.84 28.46
N GLY A 484 8.66 0.42 27.98
CA GLY A 484 9.93 0.60 28.67
C GLY A 484 10.21 -0.39 29.79
N LYS A 485 9.36 -1.41 29.97
CA LYS A 485 9.58 -2.52 30.92
C LYS A 485 10.69 -3.46 30.45
N SER A 486 10.85 -3.59 29.13
CA SER A 486 11.88 -4.42 28.49
C SER A 486 12.76 -3.59 27.56
N LYS A 487 14.03 -3.98 27.42
CA LYS A 487 14.98 -3.26 26.56
C LYS A 487 14.75 -3.60 25.09
N CYS A 488 14.55 -2.58 24.25
CA CYS A 488 14.47 -2.78 22.80
C CYS A 488 15.83 -3.23 22.21
N PRO A 489 15.88 -4.33 21.44
CA PRO A 489 17.08 -4.74 20.72
C PRO A 489 17.57 -3.65 19.75
N ASN A 490 18.90 -3.48 19.64
CA ASN A 490 19.48 -2.41 18.81
C ASN A 490 19.02 -2.45 17.35
N GLN A 491 18.87 -3.65 16.79
CA GLN A 491 18.41 -3.86 15.41
C GLN A 491 16.95 -3.41 15.16
N HIS A 492 16.14 -3.25 16.21
CA HIS A 492 14.72 -2.86 16.12
C HIS A 492 14.44 -1.43 16.59
N ARG A 493 15.47 -0.61 16.84
CA ARG A 493 15.29 0.80 17.25
C ARG A 493 14.48 1.63 16.24
N GLY A 494 14.59 1.31 14.96
CA GLY A 494 13.79 1.97 13.91
C GLY A 494 12.29 1.71 14.07
N TRP A 495 11.92 0.45 14.34
CA TRP A 495 10.54 0.06 14.65
C TRP A 495 10.04 0.74 15.93
N PHE A 496 10.83 0.71 17.00
CA PHE A 496 10.48 1.34 18.28
C PHE A 496 10.09 2.82 18.12
N ARG A 497 10.92 3.61 17.42
CA ARG A 497 10.63 5.04 17.20
C ARG A 497 9.35 5.26 16.39
N ARG A 498 9.14 4.48 15.33
CA ARG A 498 7.94 4.60 14.48
C ARG A 498 6.68 4.20 15.24
N ALA A 499 6.73 3.13 16.02
CA ALA A 499 5.62 2.67 16.84
C ALA A 499 5.21 3.75 17.86
N HIS A 500 6.17 4.33 18.59
CA HIS A 500 5.88 5.45 19.50
C HIS A 500 5.29 6.67 18.79
N GLN A 501 5.86 7.07 17.65
CA GLN A 501 5.36 8.21 16.90
C GLN A 501 3.90 8.00 16.45
N LEU A 502 3.56 6.78 16.03
CA LEU A 502 2.21 6.40 15.63
C LEU A 502 1.25 6.31 16.84
N ALA A 503 1.71 5.77 17.97
CA ALA A 503 0.94 5.71 19.20
C ALA A 503 0.56 7.10 19.72
N GLU A 504 1.50 8.06 19.74
CA GLU A 504 1.22 9.45 20.13
C GLU A 504 0.15 10.11 19.26
N GLN A 505 0.09 9.76 17.97
CA GLN A 505 -0.97 10.27 17.08
C GLN A 505 -2.33 9.68 17.40
N PHE A 506 -2.38 8.37 17.66
CA PHE A 506 -3.62 7.75 18.09
C PHE A 506 -4.12 8.36 19.40
N ILE A 507 -3.22 8.58 20.37
CA ILE A 507 -3.54 9.31 21.60
C ILE A 507 -4.10 10.70 21.28
N GLY A 508 -3.48 11.45 20.38
CA GLY A 508 -3.95 12.76 19.95
C GLY A 508 -5.35 12.75 19.33
N GLN A 509 -5.66 11.74 18.51
CA GLN A 509 -6.97 11.59 17.86
C GLN A 509 -8.07 11.19 18.84
N ILE A 510 -7.77 10.32 19.81
CA ILE A 510 -8.77 9.79 20.73
C ILE A 510 -9.02 10.71 21.93
N ARG A 511 -8.03 11.50 22.39
CA ARG A 511 -8.20 12.46 23.50
C ARG A 511 -9.36 13.45 23.30
N GLY A 512 -9.71 13.77 22.05
CA GLY A 512 -10.83 14.66 21.73
C GLY A 512 -12.21 13.99 21.71
N LEU A 513 -12.27 12.66 21.82
CA LEU A 513 -13.53 11.92 21.75
C LEU A 513 -14.26 11.97 23.10
N LYS A 514 -15.54 12.31 23.04
CA LYS A 514 -16.47 12.16 24.17
C LYS A 514 -16.91 10.70 24.23
N ILE A 515 -16.31 9.93 25.11
CA ILE A 515 -16.61 8.50 25.29
C ILE A 515 -17.21 8.32 26.68
N GLU A 516 -18.34 7.62 26.74
CA GLU A 516 -18.93 7.20 28.01
C GLU A 516 -18.04 6.12 28.64
N LEU A 517 -17.63 6.37 29.89
CA LEU A 517 -16.76 5.46 30.64
C LEU A 517 -17.62 4.30 31.19
N PRO A 518 -17.34 3.03 30.85
CA PRO A 518 -17.84 1.91 31.62
C PRO A 518 -17.40 2.01 33.08
N ALA A 519 -18.29 1.57 33.99
CA ALA A 519 -18.09 1.70 35.44
C ALA A 519 -16.97 0.81 36.02
N GLN A 520 -16.32 -0.04 35.23
CA GLN A 520 -15.47 -1.12 35.71
C GLN A 520 -14.02 -1.00 35.23
N SER A 521 -13.08 -0.95 36.17
CA SER A 521 -11.64 -0.98 35.89
C SER A 521 -11.15 -2.41 35.71
N LEU A 522 -10.34 -2.64 34.68
CA LEU A 522 -9.69 -3.93 34.43
C LEU A 522 -8.37 -4.06 35.17
N LYS A 523 -8.01 -5.29 35.55
CA LYS A 523 -6.66 -5.60 36.04
C LYS A 523 -5.65 -5.50 34.90
N SER A 524 -4.42 -5.15 35.22
CA SER A 524 -3.36 -4.90 34.21
C SER A 524 -3.10 -6.09 33.28
N ASP A 525 -3.29 -7.32 33.74
CA ASP A 525 -3.12 -8.56 32.99
C ASP A 525 -4.32 -8.90 32.08
N GLN A 526 -5.49 -8.32 32.34
CA GLN A 526 -6.70 -8.48 31.53
C GLN A 526 -6.75 -7.51 30.33
N VAL A 527 -6.10 -6.35 30.45
CA VAL A 527 -6.20 -5.25 29.47
C VAL A 527 -5.82 -5.69 28.06
N LEU A 528 -4.67 -6.36 27.89
CA LEU A 528 -4.17 -6.69 26.54
C LEU A 528 -5.09 -7.69 25.82
N GLY A 529 -5.51 -8.75 26.52
CA GLY A 529 -6.45 -9.73 25.98
C GLY A 529 -7.79 -9.10 25.59
N TYR A 530 -8.32 -8.22 26.46
CA TYR A 530 -9.54 -7.47 26.19
C TYR A 530 -9.44 -6.60 24.93
N LEU A 531 -8.38 -5.79 24.81
CA LEU A 531 -8.20 -4.90 23.66
C LEU A 531 -8.08 -5.68 22.34
N ILE A 532 -7.34 -6.78 22.32
CA ILE A 532 -7.27 -7.65 21.13
C ILE A 532 -8.64 -8.26 20.83
N ALA A 533 -9.40 -8.68 21.83
CA ALA A 533 -10.75 -9.20 21.65
C ALA A 533 -11.73 -8.15 21.09
N CYS A 534 -11.61 -6.87 21.49
CA CYS A 534 -12.37 -5.78 20.88
C CYS A 534 -12.02 -5.61 19.40
N ALA A 535 -10.74 -5.59 19.03
CA ALA A 535 -10.34 -5.49 17.61
C ALA A 535 -10.78 -6.71 16.79
N TYR A 536 -10.71 -7.90 17.40
CA TYR A 536 -10.86 -9.18 16.72
C TYR A 536 -11.83 -10.13 17.43
N PRO A 537 -13.12 -9.77 17.51
CA PRO A 537 -14.11 -10.59 18.22
C PRO A 537 -14.36 -11.94 17.54
N ASP A 538 -14.11 -12.04 16.24
CA ASP A 538 -14.11 -13.26 15.42
C ASP A 538 -12.84 -14.13 15.59
N ARG A 539 -11.87 -13.68 16.40
CA ARG A 539 -10.59 -14.37 16.65
C ARG A 539 -10.34 -14.67 18.13
N ILE A 540 -11.40 -14.70 18.93
CA ILE A 540 -11.35 -15.25 20.29
C ILE A 540 -11.20 -16.76 20.18
N ALA A 541 -10.14 -17.32 20.78
CA ALA A 541 -9.74 -18.70 20.58
C ALA A 541 -9.91 -19.53 21.86
N ARG A 542 -10.62 -20.65 21.75
CA ARG A 542 -10.76 -21.65 22.82
C ARG A 542 -9.82 -22.82 22.61
N ARG A 543 -9.10 -23.24 23.65
CA ARG A 543 -8.21 -24.42 23.59
C ARG A 543 -9.01 -25.69 23.32
N ARG A 544 -8.57 -26.47 22.32
CA ARG A 544 -9.07 -27.83 22.03
C ARG A 544 -8.15 -28.91 22.57
N HIS A 545 -6.85 -28.75 22.36
CA HIS A 545 -5.79 -29.59 22.92
C HIS A 545 -4.54 -28.73 23.18
N ALA A 546 -3.49 -29.30 23.76
CA ALA A 546 -2.25 -28.55 24.00
C ALA A 546 -1.73 -27.93 22.70
N GLY A 547 -1.54 -26.60 22.69
CA GLY A 547 -1.08 -25.83 21.53
C GLY A 547 -2.08 -25.67 20.37
N GLY A 548 -3.28 -26.26 20.45
CA GLY A 548 -4.31 -26.18 19.41
C GLY A 548 -5.60 -25.53 19.90
N PHE A 549 -6.10 -24.58 19.13
CA PHE A 549 -7.24 -23.74 19.45
C PHE A 549 -8.25 -23.68 18.30
N GLN A 550 -9.47 -23.28 18.62
CA GLN A 550 -10.50 -22.93 17.66
C GLN A 550 -10.93 -21.49 17.88
N LEU A 551 -10.91 -20.70 16.82
CA LEU A 551 -11.42 -19.32 16.80
C LEU A 551 -12.95 -19.30 16.83
N SER A 552 -13.54 -18.20 17.26
CA SER A 552 -15.00 -17.99 17.28
C SER A 552 -15.63 -18.03 15.89
N ASN A 553 -14.88 -17.76 14.82
CA ASN A 553 -15.30 -18.00 13.43
C ASN A 553 -15.23 -19.48 12.98
N GLY A 554 -14.85 -20.40 13.88
CA GLY A 554 -14.78 -21.84 13.66
C GLY A 554 -13.43 -22.36 13.14
N ARG A 555 -12.52 -21.49 12.69
CA ARG A 555 -11.20 -21.85 12.14
C ARG A 555 -10.29 -22.46 13.21
N GLY A 556 -9.58 -23.53 12.85
CA GLY A 556 -8.55 -24.13 13.69
C GLY A 556 -7.21 -23.41 13.57
N VAL A 557 -6.59 -23.08 14.71
CA VAL A 557 -5.27 -22.44 14.77
C VAL A 557 -4.38 -23.14 15.79
N SER A 558 -3.07 -23.05 15.60
CA SER A 558 -2.08 -23.68 16.47
C SER A 558 -0.92 -22.75 16.79
N ILE A 559 -0.27 -22.97 17.93
CA ILE A 559 0.99 -22.29 18.25
C ILE A 559 2.15 -23.15 17.75
N ALA A 560 3.14 -22.51 17.12
CA ALA A 560 4.36 -23.20 16.69
C ALA A 560 5.23 -23.54 17.90
N GLY A 561 5.59 -24.83 18.04
CA GLY A 561 6.46 -25.30 19.12
C GLY A 561 5.82 -25.25 20.52
N SER A 562 6.66 -25.34 21.55
CA SER A 562 6.23 -25.25 22.95
C SER A 562 6.25 -23.78 23.39
N HIS A 563 5.10 -23.27 23.82
CA HIS A 563 4.96 -21.90 24.31
C HIS A 563 3.98 -21.84 25.49
N VAL A 564 4.16 -20.88 26.40
CA VAL A 564 3.31 -20.71 27.60
C VAL A 564 1.84 -20.50 27.22
N LEU A 565 1.58 -19.67 26.21
CA LEU A 565 0.24 -19.46 25.65
C LEU A 565 -0.47 -20.76 25.22
N GLY A 566 0.27 -21.82 24.86
CA GLY A 566 -0.30 -23.11 24.49
C GLY A 566 -1.01 -23.84 25.63
N LYS A 567 -0.79 -23.39 26.87
CA LYS A 567 -1.44 -23.91 28.09
C LYS A 567 -2.69 -23.12 28.46
N SER A 568 -2.87 -21.90 27.96
CA SER A 568 -4.00 -21.04 28.30
C SER A 568 -5.33 -21.60 27.79
N LYS A 569 -6.42 -21.42 28.55
CA LYS A 569 -7.76 -21.89 28.18
C LYS A 569 -8.35 -21.06 27.03
N TRP A 570 -8.15 -19.75 27.09
CA TRP A 570 -8.62 -18.77 26.14
C TRP A 570 -7.50 -17.85 25.70
N LEU A 571 -7.51 -17.48 24.42
CA LEU A 571 -6.61 -16.50 23.82
C LEU A 571 -7.42 -15.49 23.02
N ALA A 572 -6.96 -14.24 22.98
CA ALA A 572 -7.36 -13.27 21.97
C ALA A 572 -6.28 -13.24 20.89
N VAL A 573 -6.62 -13.59 19.65
CA VAL A 573 -5.66 -13.74 18.55
C VAL A 573 -5.73 -12.50 17.64
N ALA A 574 -4.62 -11.76 17.56
CA ALA A 574 -4.50 -10.62 16.67
C ALA A 574 -4.13 -11.06 15.25
N GLU A 575 -3.15 -11.95 15.12
CA GLU A 575 -2.66 -12.43 13.81
C GLU A 575 -2.48 -13.94 13.82
N ALA A 576 -2.97 -14.58 12.76
CA ALA A 576 -2.68 -15.97 12.44
C ALA A 576 -2.40 -16.09 10.94
N GLY A 577 -1.48 -16.98 10.57
CA GLY A 577 -1.10 -17.19 9.19
C GLY A 577 -0.58 -18.61 8.95
N GLY A 578 -0.77 -19.12 7.75
CA GLY A 578 -0.34 -20.45 7.35
C GLY A 578 0.04 -20.49 5.87
N MET A 579 0.67 -21.58 5.44
CA MET A 579 0.80 -21.83 4.01
C MET A 579 -0.58 -22.16 3.43
N ALA A 580 -0.88 -21.74 2.20
CA ALA A 580 -2.21 -21.86 1.58
C ALA A 580 -2.81 -23.29 1.55
N ARG A 581 -2.02 -24.33 1.86
CA ARG A 581 -2.42 -25.74 1.89
C ARG A 581 -2.50 -26.34 3.31
N SER A 582 -2.25 -25.58 4.38
CA SER A 582 -2.36 -26.10 5.75
C SER A 582 -3.81 -26.07 6.24
N ILE A 583 -4.22 -27.15 6.91
CA ILE A 583 -5.56 -27.30 7.51
C ILE A 583 -5.72 -26.38 8.74
N SER A 584 -4.61 -26.04 9.40
CA SER A 584 -4.54 -25.10 10.51
C SER A 584 -3.62 -23.92 10.19
N ASP A 585 -3.95 -22.75 10.73
CA ASP A 585 -3.06 -21.59 10.68
C ASP A 585 -2.21 -21.49 11.94
N ILE A 586 -1.04 -20.86 11.85
CA ILE A 586 -0.14 -20.65 12.98
C ILE A 586 -0.43 -19.29 13.59
N ILE A 587 -0.66 -19.25 14.91
CA ILE A 587 -0.79 -18.00 15.66
C ILE A 587 0.55 -17.26 15.61
N GLN A 588 0.54 -16.03 15.11
CA GLN A 588 1.71 -15.14 15.03
C GLN A 588 1.68 -14.07 16.12
N SER A 589 0.50 -13.69 16.59
CA SER A 589 0.32 -12.70 17.65
C SER A 589 -0.97 -12.94 18.42
N ALA A 590 -0.87 -13.09 19.74
CA ALA A 590 -1.99 -13.31 20.64
C ALA A 590 -1.65 -12.86 22.07
N ALA A 591 -2.67 -12.76 22.91
CA ALA A 591 -2.54 -12.62 24.36
C ALA A 591 -3.50 -13.57 25.07
N THR A 592 -3.23 -13.86 26.34
CA THR A 592 -4.19 -14.58 27.19
C THR A 592 -5.47 -13.77 27.36
N LEU A 593 -6.62 -14.46 27.33
CA LEU A 593 -7.91 -13.85 27.60
C LEU A 593 -8.49 -14.43 28.89
N ASP A 594 -8.85 -13.56 29.82
CA ASP A 594 -9.53 -13.96 31.06
C ASP A 594 -11.00 -14.24 30.77
N GLU A 595 -11.49 -15.40 31.20
CA GLU A 595 -12.87 -15.82 30.92
C GLU A 595 -13.92 -15.05 31.72
N THR A 596 -13.53 -14.40 32.83
CA THR A 596 -14.44 -13.53 33.60
C THR A 596 -14.90 -12.30 32.80
N LEU A 597 -14.18 -11.95 31.74
CA LEU A 597 -14.57 -10.86 30.84
C LEU A 597 -15.83 -11.19 30.03
N PHE A 598 -16.13 -12.47 29.81
CA PHE A 598 -17.36 -12.90 29.15
C PHE A 598 -18.61 -12.63 30.01
N GLU A 599 -18.47 -12.45 31.32
CA GLU A 599 -19.58 -12.08 32.21
C GLU A 599 -19.77 -10.55 32.32
N SER A 600 -18.90 -9.77 31.68
CA SER A 600 -18.87 -8.30 31.79
C SER A 600 -18.68 -7.62 30.43
N LEU A 601 -17.48 -7.11 30.13
CA LEU A 601 -17.20 -6.26 28.97
C LEU A 601 -17.22 -6.99 27.62
N LEU A 602 -17.25 -8.32 27.61
CA LEU A 602 -17.36 -9.17 26.41
C LEU A 602 -18.62 -10.05 26.45
N ALA A 603 -19.65 -9.67 27.23
CA ALA A 603 -20.88 -10.44 27.35
C ALA A 603 -21.64 -10.58 26.01
N ASP A 604 -21.54 -9.57 25.15
CA ASP A 604 -22.06 -9.54 23.79
C ASP A 604 -21.33 -10.49 22.83
N GLN A 605 -20.16 -11.00 23.23
CA GLN A 605 -19.36 -11.94 22.43
C GLN A 605 -19.68 -13.40 22.71
N ILE A 606 -20.52 -13.70 23.71
CA ILE A 606 -21.08 -15.04 23.91
C ILE A 606 -22.33 -15.16 23.02
N VAL A 607 -22.27 -16.05 22.03
CA VAL A 607 -23.45 -16.52 21.28
C VAL A 607 -23.72 -17.97 21.66
#